data_AF-A0AA38HI86-F1
#
_entry.id   AF-A0AA38HI86-F1
#
_cell.length_a   1.000
_cell.length_b   1.000
_cell.length_c   1.000
_cell.angle_alpha   90.00
_cell.angle_beta   90.00
_cell.angle_gamma   90.00
#
_symmetry.space_group_name_H-M   'P 1'
#
loop_
_entity.id
_entity.type
_entity.pdbx_description
1 polymer ?
#
loop_
_entity_poly.entity_id
_entity_poly.type
_entity_poly.pdbx_seq_one_letter_code
_entity_poly.pdbx_strand_id
1 'polypeptide(L)'
;MVVATWKTEKKLVEKVNDRPYGLGSDALSNDGRALRIAEDIVAKMANINDFGSNYMSQLLPFGGVKCSCFERLGAPEGLRECWYAKALIEDTCKDLAGIQLPTHALYFIFSRNITCTWAFLLSH
;
A
#
# COMPACT_ATOMS: atom_id res chain seq x y z
N MET A 1 2.48 -15.82 24.32
CA MET A 1 3.40 -16.34 23.28
C MET A 1 3.04 -17.80 23.03
N VAL A 2 2.73 -18.17 21.78
CA VAL A 2 2.40 -19.55 21.39
C VAL A 2 3.54 -20.09 20.54
N VAL A 3 4.02 -21.30 20.86
CA VAL A 3 5.07 -21.97 20.08
C VAL A 3 4.42 -23.07 19.26
N ALA A 4 4.65 -23.07 17.95
CA ALA A 4 4.12 -24.07 17.04
C ALA A 4 5.24 -24.62 16.15
N THR A 5 5.32 -25.94 16.05
CA THR A 5 6.30 -26.62 15.19
C THR A 5 5.73 -26.87 13.80
N TRP A 6 6.63 -27.00 12.82
CA TRP A 6 6.31 -27.33 11.43
C TRP A 6 7.36 -28.30 10.88
N LYS A 7 7.10 -28.88 9.70
CA LYS A 7 7.99 -29.86 9.04
C LYS A 7 8.45 -29.43 7.65
N THR A 8 7.63 -28.67 6.93
CA THR A 8 7.95 -28.13 5.60
C THR A 8 7.68 -26.62 5.55
N GLU A 9 8.47 -25.88 4.78
CA GLU A 9 8.33 -24.42 4.62
C GLU A 9 6.94 -24.07 4.07
N LYS A 10 6.45 -24.84 3.09
CA LYS A 10 5.09 -24.68 2.54
C LYS A 10 4.00 -24.72 3.62
N LYS A 11 4.04 -25.71 4.52
CA LYS A 11 3.05 -25.81 5.61
C LYS A 11 3.20 -24.68 6.63
N LEU A 12 4.42 -24.19 6.85
CA LEU A 12 4.66 -23.02 7.69
C LEU A 12 3.96 -21.80 7.10
N VAL A 13 4.23 -21.49 5.83
CA VAL A 13 3.66 -20.34 5.12
C VAL A 13 2.13 -20.42 5.11
N GLU A 14 1.56 -21.57 4.73
CA GLU A 14 0.10 -21.79 4.76
C GLU A 14 -0.49 -21.51 6.15
N LYS A 15 0.14 -22.04 7.21
CA LYS A 15 -0.34 -21.88 8.58
C LYS A 15 -0.18 -20.46 9.13
N VAL A 16 0.82 -19.70 8.68
CA VAL A 16 1.01 -18.30 9.07
C VAL A 16 0.01 -17.42 8.32
N ASN A 17 -0.16 -17.65 7.02
CA ASN A 17 -1.05 -16.87 6.16
C ASN A 17 -2.53 -17.13 6.41
N ASP A 18 -2.89 -18.26 7.02
CA ASP A 18 -4.25 -18.57 7.50
C ASP A 18 -4.69 -17.71 8.70
N ARG A 19 -3.82 -16.89 9.28
CA ARG A 19 -4.22 -15.97 10.36
C ARG A 19 -4.97 -14.74 9.80
N PRO A 20 -5.98 -14.23 10.52
CA PRO A 20 -6.75 -13.06 10.08
C PRO A 20 -5.96 -11.74 10.15
N TYR A 21 -4.80 -11.74 10.80
CA TYR A 21 -3.93 -10.57 10.96
C TYR A 21 -2.65 -10.70 10.12
N GLY A 22 -2.08 -9.55 9.76
CA GLY A 22 -0.88 -9.46 8.92
C GLY A 22 -0.18 -8.11 9.10
N LEU A 23 0.20 -7.77 10.34
CA LEU A 23 0.89 -6.52 10.65
C LEU A 23 2.37 -6.59 10.26
N GLY A 24 3.13 -7.41 10.98
CA GLY A 24 4.55 -7.65 10.75
C GLY A 24 4.97 -9.08 11.05
N SER A 25 6.12 -9.48 10.52
CA SER A 25 6.72 -10.79 10.76
C SER A 25 8.24 -10.70 10.89
N ASP A 26 8.83 -11.53 11.74
CA ASP A 26 10.28 -11.61 11.91
C ASP A 26 10.75 -13.04 11.60
N ALA A 27 11.71 -13.18 10.69
CA ALA A 27 12.27 -14.46 10.28
C ALA A 27 13.76 -14.54 10.64
N LEU A 28 14.12 -15.52 11.47
CA LEU A 28 15.50 -15.74 11.90
C LEU A 28 16.06 -17.02 11.27
N SER A 29 17.18 -16.90 10.57
CA SER A 29 17.94 -18.03 10.03
C SER A 29 19.40 -17.67 9.77
N ASN A 30 20.28 -18.65 9.91
CA ASN A 30 21.70 -18.52 9.52
C ASN A 30 21.94 -18.75 8.02
N ASP A 31 20.89 -19.02 7.24
CA ASP A 31 20.94 -19.26 5.80
C ASP A 31 19.95 -18.33 5.05
N GLY A 32 20.01 -18.35 3.71
CA GLY A 32 19.16 -17.51 2.86
C GLY A 32 17.66 -17.88 2.86
N ARG A 33 17.21 -18.84 3.67
CA ARG A 33 15.80 -19.25 3.69
C ARG A 33 14.89 -18.23 4.37
N ALA A 34 15.42 -17.45 5.32
CA ALA A 34 14.63 -16.46 6.05
C ALA A 34 14.01 -15.44 5.08
N LEU A 35 14.78 -14.97 4.10
CA LEU A 35 14.31 -14.04 3.08
C LEU A 35 13.18 -14.65 2.25
N ARG A 36 13.37 -15.88 1.72
CA ARG A 36 12.33 -16.56 0.92
C ARG A 36 11.04 -16.77 1.70
N ILE A 37 11.14 -17.20 2.96
CA ILE A 37 9.97 -17.42 3.82
C ILE A 37 9.27 -16.09 4.10
N ALA A 38 10.02 -15.02 4.36
CA ALA A 38 9.45 -13.70 4.62
C ALA A 38 8.72 -13.11 3.41
N GLU A 39 9.24 -13.31 2.19
CA GLU A 39 8.59 -12.90 0.94
C GLU A 39 7.24 -13.61 0.71
N ASP A 40 7.12 -14.87 1.15
CA ASP A 40 5.90 -15.66 1.04
C ASP A 40 4.85 -15.36 2.14
N ILE A 41 5.24 -14.67 3.22
CA ILE A 41 4.34 -14.33 4.33
C ILE A 41 3.51 -13.10 3.97
N VAL A 42 2.18 -13.21 4.12
CA VAL A 42 1.22 -12.12 3.93
C VAL A 42 1.20 -11.25 5.19
N ALA A 43 2.19 -10.36 5.28
CA ALA A 43 2.30 -9.28 6.25
C ALA A 43 2.83 -8.03 5.53
N LYS A 44 2.60 -6.85 6.12
CA LYS A 44 3.05 -5.60 5.48
C LYS A 44 4.49 -5.24 5.80
N MET A 45 5.02 -5.78 6.90
CA MET A 45 6.40 -5.59 7.32
C MET A 45 7.06 -6.95 7.57
N ALA A 46 8.33 -7.07 7.18
CA ALA A 46 9.11 -8.26 7.46
C ALA A 46 10.56 -7.91 7.86
N ASN A 47 11.04 -8.49 8.95
CA ASN A 47 12.41 -8.36 9.43
C ASN A 47 13.16 -9.68 9.24
N ILE A 48 14.40 -9.61 8.76
CA ILE A 48 15.28 -10.76 8.60
C ILE A 48 16.40 -10.68 9.62
N ASN A 49 16.56 -11.71 10.46
CA ASN A 49 17.57 -11.78 11.52
C ASN A 49 17.53 -10.59 12.49
N ASP A 50 16.33 -10.03 12.66
CA ASP A 50 16.08 -8.89 13.51
C ASP A 50 14.63 -8.95 14.01
N PHE A 51 14.31 -8.20 15.06
CA PHE A 51 12.99 -8.17 15.66
C PHE A 51 12.49 -6.73 15.77
N GLY A 52 11.43 -6.41 15.02
CA GLY A 52 10.71 -5.14 15.19
C GLY A 52 11.45 -3.88 14.72
N SER A 53 12.66 -3.97 14.16
CA SER A 53 13.39 -2.77 13.68
C SER A 53 12.69 -2.00 12.56
N ASN A 54 11.78 -2.65 11.81
CA ASN A 54 10.96 -1.93 10.83
C ASN A 54 10.04 -0.90 11.49
N TYR A 55 9.60 -1.14 12.73
CA TYR A 55 8.79 -0.20 13.51
C TYR A 55 9.60 1.05 13.89
N MET A 56 10.90 0.90 14.13
CA MET A 56 11.76 2.00 14.57
C MET A 56 12.22 2.88 13.41
N SER A 57 12.13 2.38 12.17
CA SER A 57 12.53 3.12 10.98
C SER A 57 11.39 4.02 10.49
N GLN A 58 11.44 5.31 10.83
CA GLN A 58 10.45 6.31 10.38
C GLN A 58 10.41 6.50 8.85
N LEU A 59 11.45 6.04 8.15
CA LEU A 59 11.54 6.08 6.70
C LEU A 59 10.85 4.90 6.01
N LEU A 60 10.42 3.89 6.77
CA LEU A 60 9.69 2.75 6.24
C LEU A 60 8.19 2.89 6.52
N PRO A 61 7.33 2.42 5.60
CA PRO A 61 5.89 2.46 5.81
C PRO A 61 5.48 1.45 6.87
N PHE A 62 4.92 1.93 7.97
CA PHE A 62 4.27 1.12 8.98
C PHE A 62 2.80 0.89 8.63
N GLY A 63 2.32 -0.34 8.72
CA GLY A 63 0.91 -0.66 8.48
C GLY A 63 0.67 -2.15 8.50
N GLY A 64 -0.55 -2.59 8.19
CA GLY A 64 -0.89 -4.00 8.08
C GLY A 64 -1.62 -4.37 6.79
N VAL A 65 -2.01 -5.64 6.73
CA VAL A 65 -2.99 -6.19 5.77
C VAL A 65 -4.03 -7.02 6.53
N LYS A 66 -5.11 -7.42 5.84
CA LYS A 66 -6.25 -8.17 6.41
C LYS A 66 -6.92 -7.38 7.55
N CYS A 67 -7.16 -8.00 8.71
CA CYS A 67 -7.72 -7.34 9.88
C CYS A 67 -6.71 -6.41 10.60
N SER A 68 -5.46 -6.31 10.12
CA SER A 68 -4.46 -5.37 10.65
C SER A 68 -4.52 -3.98 10.00
N CYS A 69 -5.67 -3.63 9.41
CA CYS A 69 -5.92 -2.42 8.62
C CYS A 69 -5.08 -2.35 7.33
N PHE A 70 -5.40 -1.41 6.42
CA PHE A 70 -4.67 -1.21 5.16
C PHE A 70 -3.88 0.11 5.11
N GLU A 71 -4.03 0.94 6.14
CA GLU A 71 -3.40 2.25 6.24
C GLU A 71 -1.86 2.13 6.29
N ARG A 72 -1.21 3.28 6.09
CA ARG A 72 0.25 3.45 6.14
C ARG A 72 0.58 4.66 7.02
N LEU A 73 1.57 4.50 7.88
CA LEU A 73 2.12 5.54 8.75
C LEU A 73 3.62 5.61 8.52
N GLY A 74 4.20 6.81 8.61
CA GLY A 74 5.61 7.01 8.30
C GLY A 74 5.91 6.90 6.81
N ALA A 75 7.17 7.16 6.44
CA ALA A 75 7.63 7.29 5.06
C ALA A 75 6.83 8.34 4.24
N PRO A 76 7.17 8.58 2.96
CA PRO A 76 6.36 9.42 2.08
C PRO A 76 4.93 8.92 1.91
N GLU A 77 4.71 7.61 2.07
CA GLU A 77 3.39 6.98 1.99
C GLU A 77 2.46 7.46 3.09
N GLY A 78 2.94 7.59 4.33
CA GLY A 78 2.12 8.10 5.43
C GLY A 78 1.66 9.54 5.22
N LEU A 79 2.48 10.38 4.58
CA LEU A 79 2.06 11.74 4.18
C LEU A 79 0.95 11.70 3.13
N ARG A 80 0.99 10.75 2.20
CA ARG A 80 -0.06 10.59 1.17
C ARG A 80 -1.38 10.14 1.77
N GLU A 81 -1.37 9.31 2.80
CA GLU A 81 -2.59 8.91 3.52
C GLU A 81 -3.20 10.09 4.31
N CYS A 82 -2.38 11.08 4.71
CA CYS A 82 -2.84 12.30 5.39
C CYS A 82 -3.31 13.43 4.44
N TRP A 83 -3.24 13.24 3.13
CA TRP A 83 -3.61 14.28 2.16
C TRP A 83 -5.05 14.16 1.67
N TYR A 84 -5.68 15.32 1.50
CA TYR A 84 -6.93 15.45 0.78
C TYR A 84 -6.66 15.55 -0.72
N ALA A 85 -6.78 14.43 -1.43
CA ALA A 85 -6.64 14.41 -2.88
C ALA A 85 -7.92 14.96 -3.56
N LYS A 86 -7.80 16.07 -4.29
CA LYS A 86 -8.91 16.64 -5.08
C LYS A 86 -8.62 16.45 -6.58
N ALA A 87 -9.51 15.74 -7.27
CA ALA A 87 -9.49 15.69 -8.73
C ALA A 87 -10.24 16.90 -9.31
N LEU A 88 -9.63 17.60 -10.25
CA LEU A 88 -10.24 18.69 -11.01
C LEU A 88 -10.16 18.36 -12.49
N ILE A 89 -11.28 18.50 -13.18
CA ILE A 89 -11.37 18.36 -14.63
C ILE A 89 -11.86 19.69 -15.17
N GLU A 90 -11.08 20.29 -16.07
CA GLU A 90 -11.52 21.45 -16.84
C GLU A 90 -11.80 21.00 -18.27
N ASP A 91 -13.03 21.21 -18.73
CA ASP A 91 -13.36 21.12 -20.14
C ASP A 91 -12.85 22.37 -20.86
N THR A 92 -12.00 22.19 -21.85
CA THR A 92 -11.45 23.28 -22.68
C THR A 92 -12.29 23.55 -23.92
N CYS A 93 -13.27 22.69 -24.26
CA CYS A 93 -14.20 22.83 -25.38
C CYS A 93 -15.54 23.48 -24.97
N LYS A 94 -15.48 24.51 -24.12
CA LYS A 94 -16.66 25.20 -23.57
C LYS A 94 -17.55 25.81 -24.66
N ASP A 95 -16.97 26.19 -25.79
CA ASP A 95 -17.67 26.82 -26.93
C ASP A 95 -18.37 25.81 -27.87
N LEU A 96 -18.18 24.49 -27.65
CA LEU A 96 -18.80 23.42 -28.44
C LEU A 96 -20.02 22.81 -27.74
N ALA A 97 -20.59 23.49 -26.74
CA ALA A 97 -21.69 23.05 -25.87
C ALA A 97 -23.03 22.71 -26.60
N GLY A 98 -23.08 22.81 -27.92
CA GLY A 98 -24.22 22.43 -28.76
C GLY A 98 -24.07 21.10 -29.50
N ILE A 99 -22.93 20.40 -29.40
CA ILE A 99 -22.72 19.14 -30.11
C ILE A 99 -23.31 17.98 -29.29
N GLN A 100 -24.32 17.31 -29.85
CA GLN A 100 -24.89 16.10 -29.26
C GLN A 100 -23.81 15.01 -29.21
N LEU A 101 -23.41 14.63 -27.99
CA LEU A 101 -22.41 13.60 -27.77
C LEU A 101 -22.88 12.30 -28.44
N PRO A 102 -22.09 11.70 -29.35
CA PRO A 102 -22.48 10.44 -29.98
C PRO A 102 -22.52 9.35 -28.92
N THR A 103 -23.57 8.53 -28.94
CA THR A 103 -23.88 7.47 -27.96
C THR A 103 -22.76 6.43 -27.74
N HIS A 104 -21.70 6.45 -28.55
CA HIS A 104 -20.57 5.51 -28.49
C HIS A 104 -19.18 6.18 -28.67
N ALA A 105 -19.05 7.50 -28.46
CA ALA A 105 -17.77 8.17 -28.66
C ALA A 105 -16.78 7.92 -27.51
N LEU A 106 -15.73 7.16 -27.83
CA LEU A 106 -14.47 7.10 -27.09
C LEU A 106 -14.00 8.51 -26.74
N TYR A 107 -13.88 8.79 -25.44
CA TYR A 107 -13.36 10.04 -24.90
C TYR A 107 -11.88 10.21 -25.28
N PHE A 108 -11.60 10.78 -26.45
CA PHE A 108 -10.29 11.39 -26.71
C PHE A 108 -10.21 12.72 -25.96
N ILE A 109 -9.98 12.64 -24.65
CA ILE A 109 -9.66 13.80 -23.83
C ILE A 109 -8.26 14.24 -24.26
N PHE A 110 -8.17 15.24 -25.13
CA PHE A 110 -6.95 16.03 -25.30
C PHE A 110 -6.74 16.87 -24.03
N SER A 111 -6.40 16.23 -22.92
CA SER A 111 -6.00 16.94 -21.70
C SER A 111 -4.59 17.47 -21.92
N ARG A 112 -4.49 18.76 -22.22
CA ARG A 112 -3.21 19.45 -22.28
C ARG A 112 -2.57 19.66 -20.91
N ASN A 113 -3.27 19.39 -19.80
CA ASN A 113 -2.75 19.52 -18.43
C ASN A 113 -3.55 18.64 -17.45
N ILE A 114 -3.18 17.37 -17.31
CA ILE A 114 -3.54 16.58 -16.11
C ILE A 114 -2.51 16.95 -15.04
N THR A 115 -2.74 18.03 -14.32
CA THR A 115 -1.93 18.39 -13.16
C THR A 115 -2.64 17.96 -11.88
N CYS A 116 -2.11 16.94 -11.21
CA CYS A 116 -2.44 16.67 -9.81
C CYS A 116 -1.80 17.77 -8.97
N THR A 117 -2.56 18.81 -8.62
CA THR A 117 -2.07 19.89 -7.77
C THR A 117 -2.28 19.51 -6.30
N TRP A 118 -1.18 19.42 -5.54
CA TRP A 118 -1.20 19.13 -4.11
C TRP A 118 -1.41 20.43 -3.34
N ALA A 119 -2.57 20.62 -2.73
CA ALA A 119 -2.85 21.77 -1.87
C ALA A 119 -2.98 21.29 -0.41
N PHE A 120 -2.06 21.74 0.44
CA PHE A 120 -2.19 21.60 1.89
C PHE A 120 -3.19 22.66 2.34
N LEU A 121 -4.42 22.27 2.67
CA LEU A 121 -5.40 23.16 3.31
C LEU A 121 -4.97 23.37 4.77
N LEU A 122 -4.11 24.36 5.01
CA LEU A 122 -4.02 25.00 6.32
C LEU A 122 -5.27 25.89 6.45
N SER A 123 -6.30 25.37 7.10
CA SER A 123 -7.45 26.16 7.51
C SER A 123 -7.00 27.22 8.51
N HIS A 124 -7.04 28.49 8.09
CA HIS A 124 -7.12 29.64 8.97
C HIS A 124 -8.58 30.06 9.11
#